data_AF-A0A1A9DMY5-F1
#
_entry.id   AF-A0A1A9DMY5-F1
#
_cell.length_a   1.000
_cell.length_b   1.000
_cell.length_c   1.000
_cell.angle_alpha   90.00
_cell.angle_beta   90.00
_cell.angle_gamma   90.00
#
_symmetry.space_group_name_H-M   'P 1'
#
loop_
_entity.id
_entity.type
_entity.pdbx_description
1 polymer ?
#
loop_
_entity_poly.entity_id
_entity_poly.type
_entity_poly.pdbx_seq_one_letter_code
_entity_poly.pdbx_strand_id
1 'polypeptide(L)'
;MQKGTNVAVPAQAVRVELGWRAAPGAPDVDASALLLVSGKVRGDTDFVFYNQPAHGSGAVRHEGKRTVGGDVTDTLLVDFGRMEPAIERVVVAASADGGTFGRVTGLYVRLVDQANGSELARFESTDATVETAFILGELYLRQGAWKFRAVGQGYATGLEGLATDFGISVDEPQQPVAPPPPAAPQPPSYVPPAPQPPSHVPSAPQPPAYAPPAPQPAWPPAAPAAPAPPPAPPVTQPVRLTKITLTKETPSVSLTKQGGTSGALRVNLNWEVRKQFKGWGAKLGRAAAVHGDLDLDLCALYELTDGRKGVVQALGNAFGSLAQPPYIHLDGDDRTGAVSSGENLTVNLDHKDRLRRILIFVTIYEGARSFADLHATVTLQPRNGAAIDFSLDECTVPSTVCALALITNDGSGDLTVRREARYLVPQRGVSPQRTIDAAYGWGMNWTPGRK
;
A
#
# COMPACT_ATOMS: atom_id res chain seq x y z
N MET A 1 -25.89 10.99 27.81
CA MET A 1 -25.20 9.93 28.59
C MET A 1 -23.88 10.48 29.10
N GLN A 2 -23.38 9.99 30.25
CA GLN A 2 -22.07 10.36 30.79
C GLN A 2 -20.99 9.36 30.36
N LYS A 3 -19.72 9.78 30.36
CA LYS A 3 -18.57 8.90 30.13
C LYS A 3 -18.63 7.67 31.04
N GLY A 4 -18.35 6.49 30.49
CA GLY A 4 -18.41 5.18 31.17
C GLY A 4 -19.81 4.55 31.27
N THR A 5 -20.89 5.30 31.04
CA THR A 5 -22.25 4.76 31.08
C THR A 5 -22.58 3.91 29.84
N ASN A 6 -23.53 2.98 29.98
CA ASN A 6 -23.96 2.12 28.89
C ASN A 6 -25.48 1.96 28.84
N VAL A 7 -26.01 1.71 27.64
CA VAL A 7 -27.43 1.53 27.35
C VAL A 7 -27.63 0.32 26.44
N ALA A 8 -28.79 -0.34 26.52
CA ALA A 8 -29.16 -1.39 25.58
C ALA A 8 -29.46 -0.79 24.20
N VAL A 9 -29.18 -1.55 23.13
CA VAL A 9 -29.48 -1.15 21.75
C VAL A 9 -30.52 -2.11 21.18
N PRO A 10 -31.83 -1.85 21.39
CA PRO A 10 -32.91 -2.75 20.96
C PRO A 10 -33.28 -2.54 19.48
N ALA A 11 -32.28 -2.38 18.61
CA ALA A 11 -32.46 -2.13 17.19
C ALA A 11 -31.72 -3.21 16.37
N GLN A 12 -32.23 -3.53 15.18
CA GLN A 12 -31.56 -4.45 14.26
C GLN A 12 -30.36 -3.78 13.58
N ALA A 13 -30.44 -2.48 13.37
CA ALA A 13 -29.38 -1.66 12.82
C ALA A 13 -29.46 -0.24 13.37
N VAL A 14 -28.31 0.42 13.50
CA VAL A 14 -28.19 1.79 14.00
C VAL A 14 -27.32 2.64 13.10
N ARG A 15 -27.65 3.92 12.99
CA ARG A 15 -26.74 4.96 12.52
C ARG A 15 -26.02 5.56 13.72
N VAL A 16 -24.71 5.39 13.73
CA VAL A 16 -23.81 6.05 14.67
C VAL A 16 -23.34 7.34 14.01
N GLU A 17 -23.76 8.46 14.56
CA GLU A 17 -23.49 9.79 14.01
C GLU A 17 -22.53 10.53 14.94
N LEU A 18 -21.37 10.90 14.41
CA LEU A 18 -20.41 11.78 15.06
C LEU A 18 -20.69 13.20 14.57
N GLY A 19 -20.90 14.15 15.48
CA GLY A 19 -21.15 15.53 15.10
C GLY A 19 -20.27 16.53 15.82
N TRP A 20 -20.00 17.65 15.15
CA TRP A 20 -19.22 18.77 15.66
C TRP A 20 -19.57 20.05 14.90
N ARG A 21 -19.11 21.21 15.40
CA ARG A 21 -19.26 22.49 14.71
C ARG A 21 -18.05 22.82 13.86
N ALA A 22 -18.29 23.12 12.59
CA ALA A 22 -17.29 23.71 11.73
C ALA A 22 -16.92 25.12 12.22
N ALA A 23 -15.62 25.40 12.30
CA ALA A 23 -15.11 26.73 12.55
C ALA A 23 -13.88 26.97 11.65
N PRO A 24 -13.61 28.22 11.22
CA PRO A 24 -12.42 28.52 10.42
C PRO A 24 -11.14 28.07 11.14
N GLY A 25 -10.32 27.27 10.46
CA GLY A 25 -9.08 26.71 11.02
C GLY A 25 -9.27 25.62 12.08
N ALA A 26 -10.50 25.16 12.31
CA ALA A 26 -10.73 23.95 13.10
C ALA A 26 -10.31 22.70 12.29
N PRO A 27 -9.82 21.66 12.96
CA PRO A 27 -9.49 20.40 12.32
C PRO A 27 -10.69 19.76 11.63
N ASP A 28 -10.45 19.05 10.51
CA ASP A 28 -11.46 18.15 9.95
C ASP A 28 -11.49 16.86 10.78
N VAL A 29 -12.69 16.32 11.04
CA VAL A 29 -12.86 15.13 11.88
C VAL A 29 -13.47 14.01 11.05
N ASP A 30 -12.90 12.81 11.13
CA ASP A 30 -13.37 11.62 10.41
C ASP A 30 -13.81 10.53 11.38
N ALA A 31 -14.98 9.94 11.12
CA ALA A 31 -15.48 8.78 11.84
C ALA A 31 -14.88 7.48 11.31
N SER A 32 -14.61 6.55 12.22
CA SER A 32 -14.17 5.20 11.88
C SER A 32 -14.70 4.16 12.88
N ALA A 33 -14.69 2.89 12.47
CA ALA A 33 -15.14 1.76 13.25
C ALA A 33 -14.15 0.60 13.20
N LEU A 34 -13.78 0.05 14.35
CA LEU A 34 -12.97 -1.17 14.45
C LEU A 34 -13.84 -2.33 14.91
N LEU A 35 -13.94 -3.39 14.11
CA LEU A 35 -14.68 -4.60 14.41
C LEU A 35 -13.75 -5.61 15.09
N LEU A 36 -14.08 -6.01 16.31
CA LEU A 36 -13.17 -6.73 17.18
C LEU A 36 -13.63 -8.15 17.44
N VAL A 37 -12.67 -9.07 17.33
CA VAL A 37 -12.75 -10.47 17.70
C VAL A 37 -11.76 -10.71 18.83
N SER A 38 -12.24 -11.13 20.01
CA SER A 38 -11.38 -11.31 21.21
C SER A 38 -10.59 -10.04 21.56
N GLY A 39 -11.24 -8.88 21.46
CA GLY A 39 -10.68 -7.58 21.81
C GLY A 39 -9.78 -6.90 20.77
N LYS A 40 -9.42 -7.56 19.65
CA LYS A 40 -8.58 -7.00 18.57
C LYS A 40 -9.23 -7.14 17.19
N VAL A 41 -8.77 -6.36 16.22
CA VAL A 41 -9.14 -6.61 14.81
C VAL A 41 -8.45 -7.87 14.28
N ARG A 42 -9.03 -8.57 13.31
CA ARG A 42 -8.36 -9.71 12.62
C ARG A 42 -7.34 -9.21 11.59
N GLY A 43 -7.58 -8.02 11.04
CA GLY A 43 -6.72 -7.32 10.09
C GLY A 43 -7.41 -6.08 9.55
N ASP A 44 -6.82 -5.45 8.53
CA ASP A 44 -7.27 -4.14 8.01
C ASP A 44 -8.72 -4.16 7.51
N THR A 45 -9.22 -5.32 7.07
CA THR A 45 -10.61 -5.50 6.61
C THR A 45 -11.64 -5.23 7.71
N ASP A 46 -11.25 -5.39 8.98
CA ASP A 46 -12.08 -5.13 10.16
C ASP A 46 -12.03 -3.65 10.60
N PHE A 47 -11.37 -2.78 9.84
CA PHE A 47 -11.34 -1.33 10.08
C PHE A 47 -12.12 -0.58 9.01
N VAL A 48 -13.25 0.01 9.37
CA VAL A 48 -14.12 0.78 8.46
C VAL A 48 -13.91 2.27 8.68
N PHE A 49 -13.62 3.00 7.62
CA PHE A 49 -13.41 4.45 7.62
C PHE A 49 -13.64 5.00 6.21
N TYR A 50 -13.49 6.32 5.99
CA TYR A 50 -13.85 6.93 4.70
C TYR A 50 -13.17 6.29 3.46
N ASN A 51 -11.96 5.72 3.59
CA ASN A 51 -11.23 5.08 2.48
C ASN A 51 -11.52 3.57 2.34
N GLN A 52 -12.06 2.95 3.38
CA GLN A 52 -12.59 1.59 3.39
C GLN A 52 -14.02 1.63 3.93
N PRO A 53 -14.98 2.15 3.13
CA PRO A 53 -16.25 2.59 3.64
C PRO A 53 -17.19 1.44 4.00
N ALA A 54 -16.81 0.17 3.80
CA ALA A 54 -17.63 -0.97 4.18
C ALA A 54 -16.78 -2.14 4.65
N HIS A 55 -17.27 -2.82 5.68
CA HIS A 55 -16.78 -4.13 6.08
C HIS A 55 -17.21 -5.20 5.06
N GLY A 56 -16.42 -6.26 4.85
CA GLY A 56 -16.70 -7.31 3.86
C GLY A 56 -18.04 -8.03 4.03
N SER A 57 -18.55 -8.13 5.27
CA SER A 57 -19.89 -8.68 5.54
C SER A 57 -21.04 -7.70 5.26
N GLY A 58 -20.73 -6.42 5.05
CA GLY A 58 -21.70 -5.32 4.98
C GLY A 58 -22.33 -4.95 6.32
N ALA A 59 -21.84 -5.50 7.45
CA ALA A 59 -22.36 -5.20 8.79
C ALA A 59 -22.04 -3.79 9.27
N VAL A 60 -20.97 -3.17 8.78
CA VAL A 60 -20.61 -1.79 9.10
C VAL A 60 -20.28 -1.05 7.81
N ARG A 61 -20.83 0.17 7.66
CA ARG A 61 -20.58 1.03 6.50
C ARG A 61 -20.44 2.49 6.92
N HIS A 62 -19.42 3.18 6.43
CA HIS A 62 -19.29 4.63 6.48
C HIS A 62 -20.16 5.26 5.38
N GLU A 63 -21.08 6.16 5.76
CA GLU A 63 -22.05 6.81 4.85
C GLU A 63 -21.62 8.23 4.46
N GLY A 64 -20.51 8.74 5.02
CA GLY A 64 -19.94 10.03 4.68
C GLY A 64 -20.39 11.19 5.58
N LYS A 65 -19.75 12.35 5.31
CA LYS A 65 -19.97 13.61 6.03
C LYS A 65 -21.08 14.44 5.39
N ARG A 66 -21.86 15.10 6.24
CA ARG A 66 -22.87 16.09 5.87
C ARG A 66 -22.69 17.35 6.72
N THR A 67 -22.79 18.52 6.09
CA THR A 67 -22.78 19.81 6.80
C THR A 67 -24.13 20.51 6.63
N VAL A 68 -24.73 20.95 7.74
CA VAL A 68 -25.98 21.72 7.77
C VAL A 68 -25.85 22.84 8.78
N GLY A 69 -25.96 24.10 8.35
CA GLY A 69 -25.95 25.25 9.26
C GLY A 69 -24.67 25.42 10.10
N GLY A 70 -23.54 24.87 9.64
CA GLY A 70 -22.27 24.87 10.37
C GLY A 70 -22.08 23.67 11.30
N ASP A 71 -23.11 22.87 11.55
CA ASP A 71 -22.96 21.57 12.19
C ASP A 71 -22.57 20.53 11.13
N VAL A 72 -21.48 19.81 11.40
CA VAL A 72 -20.99 18.70 10.58
C VAL A 72 -21.37 17.40 11.25
N THR A 73 -21.72 16.39 10.47
CA THR A 73 -22.02 15.05 10.95
C THR A 73 -21.40 14.01 10.03
N ASP A 74 -20.65 13.07 10.58
CA ASP A 74 -20.12 11.91 9.89
C ASP A 74 -20.80 10.63 10.39
N THR A 75 -21.23 9.76 9.47
CA THR A 75 -22.18 8.69 9.78
C THR A 75 -21.60 7.30 9.50
N LEU A 76 -21.74 6.40 10.47
CA LEU A 76 -21.50 4.97 10.34
C LEU A 76 -22.82 4.22 10.50
N LEU A 77 -23.19 3.42 9.52
CA LEU A 77 -24.27 2.44 9.63
C LEU A 77 -23.72 1.13 10.22
N VAL A 78 -24.39 0.58 11.22
CA VAL A 78 -24.09 -0.73 11.82
C VAL A 78 -25.34 -1.61 11.78
N ASP A 79 -25.29 -2.70 11.02
CA ASP A 79 -26.33 -3.73 10.92
C ASP A 79 -25.90 -4.97 11.71
N PHE A 80 -26.55 -5.18 12.86
CA PHE A 80 -26.24 -6.29 13.76
C PHE A 80 -26.69 -7.65 13.20
N GLY A 81 -27.66 -7.67 12.26
CA GLY A 81 -28.14 -8.89 11.62
C GLY A 81 -27.15 -9.47 10.60
N ARG A 82 -26.24 -8.63 10.09
CA ARG A 82 -25.14 -9.02 9.19
C ARG A 82 -23.82 -9.26 9.92
N MET A 83 -23.78 -9.03 11.22
CA MET A 83 -22.57 -9.16 12.01
C MET A 83 -22.14 -10.62 12.10
N GLU A 84 -20.88 -10.91 11.78
CA GLU A 84 -20.35 -12.26 11.94
C GLU A 84 -20.36 -12.66 13.42
N PRO A 85 -20.66 -13.94 13.76
CA PRO A 85 -20.73 -14.37 15.17
C PRO A 85 -19.44 -14.17 15.98
N ALA A 86 -18.29 -14.08 15.31
CA ALA A 86 -17.00 -13.86 15.97
C ALA A 86 -16.80 -12.41 16.44
N ILE A 87 -17.54 -11.45 15.87
CA ILE A 87 -17.40 -10.03 16.19
C ILE A 87 -18.28 -9.72 17.40
N GLU A 88 -17.62 -9.43 18.52
CA GLU A 88 -18.28 -9.19 19.80
C GLU A 88 -18.33 -7.70 20.18
N ARG A 89 -17.57 -6.86 19.45
CA ARG A 89 -17.43 -5.44 19.76
C ARG A 89 -17.10 -4.62 18.52
N VAL A 90 -17.70 -3.44 18.42
CA VAL A 90 -17.40 -2.42 17.40
C VAL A 90 -17.02 -1.14 18.13
N VAL A 91 -15.75 -0.73 18.01
CA VAL A 91 -15.25 0.53 18.59
C VAL A 91 -15.52 1.65 17.61
N VAL A 92 -16.08 2.77 18.10
CA VAL A 92 -16.37 3.97 17.33
C VAL A 92 -15.32 5.02 17.66
N ALA A 93 -14.47 5.31 16.67
CA ALA A 93 -13.36 6.23 16.79
C ALA A 93 -13.53 7.46 15.90
N ALA A 94 -12.81 8.52 16.24
CA ALA A 94 -12.72 9.77 15.51
C ALA A 94 -11.23 10.13 15.35
N SER A 95 -10.82 10.64 14.20
CA SER A 95 -9.49 11.23 13.98
C SER A 95 -9.62 12.67 13.51
N ALA A 96 -8.69 13.53 13.93
CA ALA A 96 -8.64 14.94 13.53
C ALA A 96 -7.46 15.18 12.58
N ASP A 97 -7.71 15.83 11.44
CA ASP A 97 -6.69 16.30 10.48
C ASP A 97 -6.59 17.82 10.50
N GLY A 98 -5.37 18.36 10.45
CA GLY A 98 -5.12 19.80 10.53
C GLY A 98 -5.10 20.41 11.95
N GLY A 99 -5.09 19.58 13.01
CA GLY A 99 -4.89 20.01 14.40
C GLY A 99 -5.43 19.05 15.45
N THR A 100 -5.64 19.52 16.68
CA THR A 100 -6.07 18.69 17.83
C THR A 100 -7.56 18.84 18.14
N PHE A 101 -8.16 17.82 18.74
CA PHE A 101 -9.57 17.82 19.14
C PHE A 101 -9.94 18.94 20.13
N GLY A 102 -8.99 19.52 20.87
CA GLY A 102 -9.24 20.70 21.71
C GLY A 102 -9.66 21.96 20.94
N ARG A 103 -9.51 21.97 19.61
CA ARG A 103 -10.05 23.04 18.73
C ARG A 103 -11.40 22.67 18.11
N VAL A 104 -11.86 21.43 18.28
CA VAL A 104 -13.15 20.95 17.77
C VAL A 104 -14.22 21.26 18.81
N THR A 105 -15.25 22.01 18.42
CA THR A 105 -16.32 22.43 19.34
C THR A 105 -17.58 21.60 19.14
N GLY A 106 -18.26 21.27 20.24
CA GLY A 106 -19.52 20.53 20.21
C GLY A 106 -19.38 19.10 19.69
N LEU A 107 -18.26 18.43 19.98
CA LEU A 107 -18.02 17.04 19.58
C LEU A 107 -18.96 16.08 20.33
N TYR A 108 -19.74 15.29 19.60
CA TYR A 108 -20.61 14.27 20.16
C TYR A 108 -20.63 13.00 19.33
N VAL A 109 -21.09 11.90 19.94
CA VAL A 109 -21.57 10.71 19.24
C VAL A 109 -23.00 10.44 19.65
N ARG A 110 -23.86 10.09 18.68
CA ARG A 110 -25.22 9.62 18.95
C ARG A 110 -25.54 8.36 18.16
N LEU A 111 -26.45 7.55 18.69
CA LEU A 111 -26.98 6.36 18.05
C LEU A 111 -28.44 6.60 17.71
N VAL A 112 -28.76 6.40 16.45
CA VAL A 112 -30.11 6.54 15.90
C VAL A 112 -30.56 5.17 15.39
N ASP A 113 -31.73 4.71 15.78
CA ASP A 113 -32.34 3.50 15.23
C ASP A 113 -32.61 3.71 13.73
N GLN A 114 -32.06 2.84 12.88
CA GLN A 114 -32.20 2.97 11.43
C GLN A 114 -33.67 2.80 10.98
N ALA A 115 -34.48 2.02 11.69
CA ALA A 115 -35.82 1.67 11.25
C ALA A 115 -36.83 2.82 11.42
N ASN A 116 -36.69 3.60 12.49
CA ASN A 116 -37.68 4.61 12.90
C ASN A 116 -37.08 6.00 13.17
N GLY A 117 -35.75 6.14 13.13
CA GLY A 117 -35.07 7.41 13.35
C GLY A 117 -35.02 7.89 14.80
N SER A 118 -35.38 7.04 15.78
CA SER A 118 -35.33 7.40 17.20
C SER A 118 -33.89 7.46 17.72
N GLU A 119 -33.58 8.49 18.52
CA GLU A 119 -32.29 8.59 19.18
C GLU A 119 -32.26 7.65 20.41
N LEU A 120 -31.39 6.64 20.35
CA LEU A 120 -31.24 5.62 21.40
C LEU A 120 -30.22 6.04 22.47
N ALA A 121 -29.20 6.78 22.06
CA ALA A 121 -28.09 7.18 22.91
C ALA A 121 -27.43 8.45 22.36
N ARG A 122 -26.91 9.28 23.26
CA ARG A 122 -26.07 10.43 22.91
C ARG A 122 -25.03 10.69 23.99
N PHE A 123 -23.80 10.91 23.58
CA PHE A 123 -22.66 11.26 24.45
C PHE A 123 -21.97 12.50 23.88
N GLU A 124 -21.88 13.54 24.71
CA GLU A 124 -21.15 14.78 24.42
C GLU A 124 -19.73 14.63 24.97
N SER A 125 -18.72 14.85 24.13
CA SER A 125 -17.32 14.82 24.53
C SER A 125 -16.86 16.22 24.95
N THR A 126 -16.50 16.37 26.21
CA THR A 126 -16.00 17.64 26.78
C THR A 126 -14.52 17.61 27.14
N ASP A 127 -13.90 16.43 27.07
CA ASP A 127 -12.60 16.16 27.68
C ASP A 127 -11.43 16.24 26.68
N ALA A 128 -11.70 16.60 25.44
CA ALA A 128 -10.70 16.59 24.39
C ALA A 128 -9.78 17.83 24.46
N THR A 129 -8.48 17.61 24.33
CA THR A 129 -7.42 18.61 24.50
C THR A 129 -6.37 18.52 23.38
N VAL A 130 -5.27 17.83 23.63
CA VAL A 130 -4.11 17.72 22.73
C VAL A 130 -4.21 16.53 21.77
N GLU A 131 -5.25 15.72 21.90
CA GLU A 131 -5.38 14.46 21.17
C GLU A 131 -5.78 14.69 19.72
N THR A 132 -5.31 13.80 18.84
CA THR A 132 -5.63 13.80 17.40
C THR A 132 -6.41 12.55 16.98
N ALA A 133 -6.62 11.60 17.91
CA ALA A 133 -7.62 10.53 17.80
C ALA A 133 -8.41 10.37 19.09
N PHE A 134 -9.63 9.85 18.98
CA PHE A 134 -10.58 9.76 20.08
C PHE A 134 -11.50 8.54 19.93
N ILE A 135 -11.68 7.76 20.99
CA ILE A 135 -12.74 6.75 21.08
C ILE A 135 -13.94 7.40 21.76
N LEU A 136 -15.01 7.61 21.01
CA LEU A 136 -16.23 8.22 21.53
C LEU A 136 -17.14 7.18 22.20
N GLY A 137 -17.18 5.95 21.66
CA GLY A 137 -17.94 4.88 22.26
C GLY A 137 -17.64 3.50 21.68
N GLU A 138 -18.30 2.49 22.22
CA GLU A 138 -18.21 1.11 21.73
C GLU A 138 -19.59 0.45 21.76
N LEU A 139 -19.94 -0.27 20.70
CA LEU A 139 -21.02 -1.24 20.65
C LEU A 139 -20.44 -2.59 21.06
N TYR A 140 -21.06 -3.30 22.00
CA TYR A 140 -20.56 -4.60 22.45
C TYR A 140 -21.70 -5.56 22.74
N LEU A 141 -21.46 -6.84 22.45
CA LEU A 141 -22.41 -7.92 22.68
C LEU A 141 -22.26 -8.41 24.13
N ARG A 142 -23.37 -8.47 24.87
CA ARG A 142 -23.40 -9.03 26.22
C ARG A 142 -24.67 -9.84 26.42
N GLN A 143 -24.51 -11.12 26.76
CA GLN A 143 -25.63 -12.05 26.98
C GLN A 143 -26.62 -12.09 25.78
N GLY A 144 -26.07 -12.05 24.56
CA GLY A 144 -26.87 -12.09 23.32
C GLY A 144 -27.54 -10.76 22.93
N ALA A 145 -27.34 -9.68 23.69
CA ALA A 145 -27.88 -8.36 23.39
C ALA A 145 -26.77 -7.33 23.15
N TRP A 146 -26.91 -6.52 22.10
CA TRP A 146 -26.02 -5.41 21.84
C TRP A 146 -26.28 -4.24 22.79
N LYS A 147 -25.19 -3.63 23.25
CA LYS A 147 -25.18 -2.47 24.14
C LYS A 147 -24.21 -1.43 23.61
N PHE A 148 -24.50 -0.17 23.87
CA PHE A 148 -23.58 0.94 23.61
C PHE A 148 -22.99 1.43 24.92
N ARG A 149 -21.69 1.75 24.93
CA ARG A 149 -20.99 2.40 26.05
C ARG A 149 -20.33 3.69 25.57
N ALA A 150 -20.53 4.77 26.32
CA ALA A 150 -19.79 6.02 26.13
C ALA A 150 -18.38 5.87 26.71
N VAL A 151 -17.34 6.12 25.92
CA VAL A 151 -15.94 5.88 26.34
C VAL A 151 -15.20 7.19 26.56
N GLY A 152 -15.17 8.08 25.57
CA GLY A 152 -14.51 9.38 25.66
C GLY A 152 -13.01 9.31 25.99
N GLN A 153 -12.27 8.43 25.33
CA GLN A 153 -10.82 8.24 25.54
C GLN A 153 -10.04 8.87 24.39
N GLY A 154 -9.17 9.83 24.69
CA GLY A 154 -8.30 10.46 23.71
C GLY A 154 -6.94 9.77 23.54
N TYR A 155 -6.32 9.97 22.38
CA TYR A 155 -4.99 9.49 22.00
C TYR A 155 -4.13 10.65 21.49
N ALA A 156 -3.11 11.03 22.28
CA ALA A 156 -2.14 12.06 21.90
C ALA A 156 -1.24 11.62 20.74
N THR A 157 -0.97 10.32 20.63
CA THR A 157 -0.26 9.66 19.52
C THR A 157 -1.13 9.51 18.27
N GLY A 158 -2.34 10.08 18.27
CA GLY A 158 -3.25 10.06 17.13
C GLY A 158 -3.76 8.67 16.78
N LEU A 159 -4.23 8.56 15.53
CA LEU A 159 -4.89 7.36 15.03
C LEU A 159 -3.95 6.15 15.05
N GLU A 160 -2.65 6.38 14.89
CA GLU A 160 -1.61 5.34 14.97
C GLU A 160 -1.59 4.64 16.34
N GLY A 161 -1.53 5.38 17.44
CA GLY A 161 -1.55 4.76 18.77
C GLY A 161 -2.87 4.08 19.08
N LEU A 162 -4.00 4.67 18.64
CA LEU A 162 -5.31 4.04 18.76
C LEU A 162 -5.36 2.71 18.01
N ALA A 163 -4.90 2.70 16.76
CA ALA A 163 -4.88 1.51 15.90
C ALA A 163 -3.99 0.41 16.53
N THR A 164 -2.83 0.80 17.07
CA THR A 164 -1.89 -0.09 17.76
C THR A 164 -2.53 -0.81 18.94
N ASP A 165 -3.29 -0.10 19.78
CA ASP A 165 -3.98 -0.68 20.94
C ASP A 165 -5.01 -1.76 20.55
N PHE A 166 -5.58 -1.67 19.35
CA PHE A 166 -6.52 -2.66 18.81
C PHE A 166 -5.88 -3.73 17.91
N GLY A 167 -4.55 -3.76 17.84
CA GLY A 167 -3.80 -4.80 17.13
C GLY A 167 -3.41 -4.45 15.70
N ILE A 168 -3.51 -3.19 15.30
CA ILE A 168 -3.07 -2.69 13.99
C ILE A 168 -1.67 -2.07 14.14
N SER A 169 -0.65 -2.63 13.48
CA SER A 169 0.69 -2.03 13.48
C SER A 169 0.80 -0.95 12.39
N VAL A 170 1.54 0.12 12.66
CA VAL A 170 1.89 1.16 11.67
C VAL A 170 3.40 1.09 11.46
N ASP A 171 3.88 0.96 10.21
CA ASP A 171 5.32 1.03 9.93
C ASP A 171 5.73 2.44 9.54
N GLU A 172 6.80 2.94 10.15
CA GLU A 172 7.61 4.01 9.57
C GLU A 172 8.39 3.46 8.36
N PRO A 173 8.52 4.21 7.24
CA PRO A 173 9.35 3.78 6.12
C PRO A 173 10.81 3.65 6.57
N GLN A 174 11.31 2.42 6.56
CA GLN A 174 12.71 2.10 6.81
C GLN A 174 13.59 2.84 5.80
N GLN A 175 14.39 3.80 6.28
CA GLN A 175 15.43 4.45 5.47
C GLN A 175 16.26 3.39 4.76
N PRO A 176 16.45 3.46 3.42
CA PRO A 176 17.35 2.55 2.73
C PRO A 176 18.74 2.66 3.34
N VAL A 177 19.22 1.57 3.94
CA VAL A 177 20.62 1.45 4.33
C VAL A 177 21.43 1.56 3.04
N ALA A 178 22.30 2.57 2.95
CA ALA A 178 23.16 2.76 1.80
C ALA A 178 23.95 1.46 1.52
N PRO A 179 24.06 1.01 0.26
CA PRO A 179 24.87 -0.16 -0.06
C PRO A 179 26.33 0.11 0.37
N PRO A 180 27.04 -0.90 0.89
CA PRO A 180 28.45 -0.73 1.23
C PRO A 180 29.23 -0.31 -0.03
N PRO A 181 30.25 0.55 0.10
CA PRO A 181 31.02 1.04 -1.03
C PRO A 181 31.66 -0.14 -1.79
N PRO A 182 31.87 -0.01 -3.13
CA PRO A 182 32.53 -1.05 -3.92
C PRO A 182 33.90 -1.37 -3.34
N ALA A 183 34.21 -2.67 -3.22
CA ALA A 183 35.52 -3.11 -2.81
C ALA A 183 36.59 -2.57 -3.78
N ALA A 184 37.65 -1.97 -3.24
CA ALA A 184 38.77 -1.50 -4.03
C ALA A 184 39.39 -2.64 -4.86
N PRO A 185 39.88 -2.38 -6.08
CA PRO A 185 40.51 -3.40 -6.91
C PRO A 185 41.70 -4.02 -6.18
N GLN A 186 41.68 -5.34 -6.02
CA GLN A 186 42.80 -6.06 -5.43
C GLN A 186 44.01 -6.03 -6.37
N PRO A 187 45.24 -5.83 -5.85
CA PRO A 187 46.44 -5.94 -6.66
C PRO A 187 46.61 -7.36 -7.19
N PRO A 188 47.26 -7.55 -8.36
CA PRO A 188 47.38 -8.86 -8.99
C PRO A 188 48.14 -9.85 -8.08
N SER A 189 47.57 -11.04 -7.96
CA SER A 189 48.13 -12.16 -7.21
C SER A 189 49.44 -12.64 -7.83
N TYR A 190 50.52 -12.62 -7.04
CA TYR A 190 51.80 -13.22 -7.39
C TYR A 190 51.66 -14.75 -7.36
N VAL A 191 51.84 -15.39 -8.51
CA VAL A 191 51.87 -16.86 -8.63
C VAL A 191 53.33 -17.32 -8.49
N PRO A 192 53.71 -18.06 -7.43
CA PRO A 192 55.06 -18.63 -7.36
C PRO A 192 55.18 -19.83 -8.33
N PRO A 193 56.35 -20.07 -8.93
CA PRO A 193 56.53 -21.16 -9.88
C PRO A 193 56.53 -22.53 -9.20
N ALA A 194 56.04 -23.54 -9.92
CA ALA A 194 55.86 -24.91 -9.47
C ALA A 194 57.20 -25.65 -9.19
N PRO A 195 57.27 -26.58 -8.21
CA PRO A 195 58.47 -27.39 -7.94
C PRO A 195 58.66 -28.51 -8.97
N GLN A 196 59.91 -28.76 -9.37
CA GLN A 196 60.31 -29.89 -10.23
C GLN A 196 60.60 -31.19 -9.42
N PRO A 197 60.44 -32.39 -10.03
CA PRO A 197 60.61 -33.68 -9.36
C PRO A 197 62.08 -34.12 -9.19
N PRO A 198 62.39 -35.07 -8.27
CA PRO A 198 63.74 -35.28 -7.74
C PRO A 198 64.54 -36.36 -8.48
N SER A 199 65.88 -36.30 -8.38
CA SER A 199 66.77 -37.41 -8.72
C SER A 199 67.96 -37.53 -7.75
N HIS A 200 68.07 -38.73 -7.17
CA HIS A 200 69.23 -39.48 -6.67
C HIS A 200 70.06 -39.01 -5.44
N VAL A 201 70.33 -40.02 -4.59
CA VAL A 201 70.98 -40.11 -3.26
C VAL A 201 72.52 -40.31 -3.38
N PRO A 202 73.37 -40.07 -2.34
CA PRO A 202 73.55 -41.05 -1.23
C PRO A 202 73.88 -40.51 0.19
N SER A 203 73.74 -41.44 1.17
CA SER A 203 73.95 -41.52 2.64
C SER A 203 75.14 -40.74 3.28
N ALA A 204 75.29 -40.41 4.58
CA ALA A 204 74.75 -40.75 5.94
C ALA A 204 75.14 -39.57 6.93
N PRO A 205 75.09 -39.62 8.30
CA PRO A 205 74.46 -40.50 9.30
C PRO A 205 73.58 -39.77 10.38
N GLN A 206 72.84 -40.52 11.21
CA GLN A 206 71.93 -40.04 12.29
C GLN A 206 72.62 -39.51 13.57
N PRO A 207 71.95 -38.60 14.31
CA PRO A 207 71.79 -38.74 15.78
C PRO A 207 70.38 -38.29 16.29
N PRO A 208 70.09 -38.21 17.61
CA PRO A 208 69.29 -39.17 18.38
C PRO A 208 67.84 -38.74 18.68
N ALA A 209 67.11 -39.65 19.33
CA ALA A 209 65.69 -39.61 19.66
C ALA A 209 65.23 -38.37 20.47
N TYR A 210 64.10 -37.78 20.05
CA TYR A 210 63.32 -36.81 20.84
C TYR A 210 62.07 -37.50 21.42
N ALA A 211 61.85 -37.24 22.70
CA ALA A 211 60.75 -37.75 23.52
C ALA A 211 59.36 -37.20 23.11
N PRO A 212 58.26 -37.91 23.42
CA PRO A 212 56.91 -37.39 23.20
C PRO A 212 56.53 -36.31 24.24
N PRO A 213 55.68 -35.32 23.89
CA PRO A 213 55.20 -34.31 24.83
C PRO A 213 54.14 -34.86 25.80
N ALA A 214 54.12 -34.28 27.00
CA ALA A 214 53.26 -34.62 28.13
C ALA A 214 51.76 -34.32 27.90
N PRO A 215 50.83 -34.99 28.61
CA PRO A 215 49.40 -34.75 28.50
C PRO A 215 48.95 -33.46 29.21
N GLN A 216 48.01 -32.74 28.60
CA GLN A 216 47.33 -31.58 29.18
C GLN A 216 46.21 -32.02 30.17
N PRO A 217 45.92 -31.22 31.21
CA PRO A 217 44.91 -31.55 32.22
C PRO A 217 43.47 -31.37 31.71
N ALA A 218 42.61 -32.30 32.12
CA ALA A 218 41.19 -32.34 31.81
C ALA A 218 40.39 -31.24 32.52
N TRP A 219 39.42 -30.66 31.81
CA TRP A 219 38.40 -29.77 32.36
C TRP A 219 37.33 -30.56 33.12
N PRO A 220 36.68 -29.97 34.16
CA PRO A 220 35.65 -30.66 34.93
C PRO A 220 34.36 -30.88 34.12
N PRO A 221 33.55 -31.90 34.46
CA PRO A 221 32.33 -32.23 33.72
C PRO A 221 31.23 -31.18 33.94
N ALA A 222 30.47 -30.93 32.88
CA ALA A 222 29.30 -30.05 32.87
C ALA A 222 28.15 -30.59 33.74
N ALA A 223 27.45 -29.67 34.41
CA ALA A 223 26.26 -29.95 35.21
C ALA A 223 25.05 -30.37 34.34
N PRO A 224 24.05 -31.10 34.88
CA PRO A 224 22.91 -31.59 34.11
C PRO A 224 21.97 -30.46 33.69
N ALA A 225 21.49 -30.52 32.45
CA ALA A 225 20.54 -29.58 31.87
C ALA A 225 19.15 -29.69 32.54
N ALA A 226 18.55 -28.52 32.82
CA ALA A 226 17.16 -28.41 33.29
C ALA A 226 16.16 -28.74 32.16
N PRO A 227 14.92 -29.16 32.48
CA PRO A 227 13.91 -29.50 31.47
C PRO A 227 13.44 -28.26 30.71
N ALA A 228 13.21 -28.42 29.40
CA ALA A 228 12.73 -27.36 28.52
C ALA A 228 11.28 -26.94 28.87
N PRO A 229 10.96 -25.63 28.78
CA PRO A 229 9.58 -25.15 28.95
C PRO A 229 8.68 -25.56 27.76
N PRO A 230 7.35 -25.61 27.95
CA PRO A 230 6.41 -25.98 26.89
C PRO A 230 6.39 -24.95 25.74
N PRO A 231 5.99 -25.36 24.52
CA PRO A 231 6.02 -24.49 23.34
C PRO A 231 5.04 -23.31 23.50
N ALA A 232 5.53 -22.12 23.19
CA ALA A 232 4.73 -20.90 23.16
C ALA A 232 3.62 -21.01 22.07
N PRO A 233 2.44 -20.41 22.30
CA PRO A 233 1.40 -20.34 21.28
C PRO A 233 1.90 -19.57 20.04
N PRO A 234 1.35 -19.85 18.84
CA PRO A 234 1.83 -19.25 17.60
C PRO A 234 1.69 -17.73 17.66
N VAL A 235 2.80 -17.04 17.41
CA VAL A 235 2.82 -15.60 17.15
C VAL A 235 1.93 -15.31 15.94
N THR A 236 0.80 -14.64 16.19
CA THR A 236 -0.02 -14.02 15.16
C THR A 236 0.82 -12.98 14.42
N GLN A 237 0.89 -13.09 13.10
CA GLN A 237 1.65 -12.14 12.28
C GLN A 237 1.07 -10.72 12.39
N PRO A 238 1.91 -9.68 12.51
CA PRO A 238 1.46 -8.30 12.65
C PRO A 238 0.85 -7.77 11.33
N VAL A 239 -0.31 -7.13 11.41
CA VAL A 239 -1.00 -6.48 10.28
C VAL A 239 -0.63 -5.00 10.25
N ARG A 240 -0.32 -4.48 9.05
CA ARG A 240 0.37 -3.19 8.83
C ARG A 240 -0.53 -2.20 8.06
N LEU A 241 -0.84 -1.03 8.61
CA LEU A 241 -1.39 0.10 7.83
C LEU A 241 -0.30 0.71 6.94
N THR A 242 0.01 0.05 5.83
CA THR A 242 1.15 0.38 4.95
C THR A 242 0.73 0.72 3.53
N LYS A 243 -0.54 0.52 3.19
CA LYS A 243 -0.96 0.35 1.80
C LYS A 243 -2.42 0.74 1.59
N ILE A 244 -2.68 1.55 0.58
CA ILE A 244 -3.99 2.00 0.11
C ILE A 244 -4.29 1.26 -1.18
N THR A 245 -5.27 0.38 -1.17
CA THR A 245 -5.68 -0.33 -2.38
C THR A 245 -6.83 0.39 -3.06
N LEU A 246 -6.61 0.85 -4.29
CA LEU A 246 -7.66 1.42 -5.12
C LEU A 246 -8.45 0.31 -5.82
N THR A 247 -9.78 0.39 -5.77
CA THR A 247 -10.67 -0.55 -6.47
C THR A 247 -11.54 0.17 -7.50
N LYS A 248 -12.49 -0.53 -8.12
CA LYS A 248 -13.49 0.13 -9.00
C LYS A 248 -14.44 1.01 -8.19
N GLU A 249 -14.74 0.58 -6.97
CA GLU A 249 -15.64 1.21 -6.03
C GLU A 249 -14.98 2.42 -5.33
N THR A 250 -13.66 2.34 -5.11
CA THR A 250 -12.83 3.42 -4.54
C THR A 250 -11.64 3.73 -5.47
N PRO A 251 -11.88 4.36 -6.63
CA PRO A 251 -10.87 4.49 -7.66
C PRO A 251 -9.89 5.64 -7.40
N SER A 252 -10.02 6.43 -6.34
CA SER A 252 -9.18 7.63 -6.18
C SER A 252 -8.82 7.94 -4.74
N VAL A 253 -7.64 8.53 -4.56
CA VAL A 253 -7.14 9.02 -3.28
C VAL A 253 -6.35 10.32 -3.47
N SER A 254 -6.43 11.23 -2.50
CA SER A 254 -5.58 12.43 -2.45
C SER A 254 -4.25 12.09 -1.77
N LEU A 255 -3.13 12.36 -2.45
CA LEU A 255 -1.78 12.30 -1.89
C LEU A 255 -1.57 13.38 -0.83
N THR A 256 -2.23 14.52 -0.95
CA THR A 256 -2.15 15.62 0.04
C THR A 256 -2.67 15.18 1.39
N LYS A 257 -3.81 14.49 1.41
CA LYS A 257 -4.38 13.89 2.63
C LYS A 257 -3.52 12.79 3.25
N GLN A 258 -2.52 12.29 2.51
CA GLN A 258 -1.60 11.24 2.96
C GLN A 258 -0.21 11.79 3.29
N GLY A 259 0.00 13.12 3.20
CA GLY A 259 1.33 13.73 3.38
C GLY A 259 2.35 13.38 2.28
N GLY A 260 1.90 12.79 1.18
CA GLY A 260 2.75 12.23 0.12
C GLY A 260 3.00 13.15 -1.07
N THR A 261 3.02 14.47 -0.85
CA THR A 261 3.15 15.48 -1.92
C THR A 261 4.55 16.06 -2.07
N SER A 262 5.55 15.47 -1.43
CA SER A 262 6.95 15.93 -1.50
C SER A 262 7.91 14.77 -1.72
N GLY A 263 9.06 15.06 -2.31
CA GLY A 263 10.06 14.08 -2.70
C GLY A 263 9.63 13.21 -3.88
N ALA A 264 10.22 12.00 -3.97
CA ALA A 264 9.96 11.08 -5.06
C ALA A 264 8.65 10.30 -4.86
N LEU A 265 7.87 10.16 -5.92
CA LEU A 265 6.80 9.18 -6.07
C LEU A 265 7.26 8.11 -7.05
N ARG A 266 7.53 6.90 -6.54
CA ARG A 266 7.93 5.75 -7.36
C ARG A 266 6.71 4.98 -7.82
N VAL A 267 6.59 4.80 -9.12
CA VAL A 267 5.57 3.99 -9.77
C VAL A 267 6.24 2.71 -10.21
N ASN A 268 5.70 1.59 -9.76
CA ASN A 268 6.17 0.25 -10.06
C ASN A 268 5.07 -0.53 -10.77
N LEU A 269 5.45 -1.23 -11.83
CA LEU A 269 4.62 -2.24 -12.47
C LEU A 269 5.26 -3.61 -12.29
N ASN A 270 4.53 -4.52 -11.64
CA ASN A 270 4.91 -5.92 -11.53
C ASN A 270 3.86 -6.79 -12.22
N TRP A 271 4.27 -7.83 -12.93
CA TRP A 271 3.37 -8.68 -13.70
C TRP A 271 3.79 -10.14 -13.74
N GLU A 272 2.78 -11.00 -13.86
CA GLU A 272 2.93 -12.44 -14.05
C GLU A 272 2.03 -12.92 -15.19
N VAL A 273 2.56 -13.79 -16.05
CA VAL A 273 1.80 -14.45 -17.11
C VAL A 273 1.28 -15.79 -16.60
N ARG A 274 -0.04 -16.01 -16.64
CA ARG A 274 -0.61 -17.30 -16.23
C ARG A 274 -0.24 -18.38 -17.26
N LYS A 275 0.48 -19.43 -16.82
CA LYS A 275 0.73 -20.62 -17.66
C LYS A 275 -0.59 -21.36 -17.87
N GLN A 276 -1.11 -21.33 -19.10
CA GLN A 276 -2.23 -22.18 -19.47
C GLN A 276 -1.78 -23.66 -19.41
N PHE A 277 -2.47 -24.48 -18.63
CA PHE A 277 -2.19 -25.91 -18.45
C PHE A 277 -2.11 -26.62 -19.82
N LYS A 278 -1.03 -27.38 -20.06
CA LYS A 278 -0.91 -28.30 -21.21
C LYS A 278 -1.97 -29.40 -21.09
N GLY A 279 -3.12 -29.20 -21.73
CA GLY A 279 -4.12 -30.24 -21.96
C GLY A 279 -3.57 -31.39 -22.80
N TRP A 280 -4.11 -32.58 -22.57
CA TRP A 280 -3.67 -33.91 -23.03
C TRP A 280 -3.83 -34.17 -24.55
N GLY A 281 -3.42 -33.22 -25.40
CA GLY A 281 -3.64 -33.27 -26.87
C GLY A 281 -2.42 -32.91 -27.75
N ALA A 282 -1.24 -32.63 -27.18
CA ALA A 282 -0.09 -32.12 -27.93
C ALA A 282 0.81 -33.23 -28.53
N LYS A 283 0.26 -34.17 -29.30
CA LYS A 283 1.05 -35.21 -29.99
C LYS A 283 0.98 -35.20 -31.53
N LEU A 284 0.47 -34.14 -32.15
CA LEU A 284 0.56 -33.96 -33.61
C LEU A 284 1.18 -32.61 -33.97
N GLY A 285 2.34 -32.71 -34.62
CA GLY A 285 3.31 -31.66 -34.84
C GLY A 285 2.77 -30.38 -35.47
N ARG A 286 3.15 -29.26 -34.86
CA ARG A 286 3.85 -28.13 -35.49
C ARG A 286 4.51 -27.37 -34.34
N ALA A 287 5.78 -26.99 -34.52
CA ALA A 287 6.53 -26.23 -33.55
C ALA A 287 5.83 -24.88 -33.29
N ALA A 288 4.91 -24.87 -32.32
CA ALA A 288 4.35 -23.65 -31.77
C ALA A 288 5.46 -23.04 -30.90
N ALA A 289 5.75 -21.78 -31.20
CA ALA A 289 6.88 -21.03 -30.70
C ALA A 289 7.15 -21.28 -29.20
N VAL A 290 8.42 -21.60 -28.95
CA VAL A 290 9.06 -21.48 -27.64
C VAL A 290 8.78 -20.06 -27.11
N HIS A 291 8.36 -19.98 -25.85
CA HIS A 291 8.07 -18.77 -25.08
C HIS A 291 8.99 -17.59 -25.48
N GLY A 292 8.42 -16.57 -26.11
CA GLY A 292 9.06 -15.27 -26.28
C GLY A 292 8.62 -14.38 -25.11
N ASP A 293 9.59 -13.84 -24.39
CA ASP A 293 9.41 -13.00 -23.21
C ASP A 293 8.43 -11.85 -23.50
N LEU A 294 7.42 -11.69 -22.65
CA LEU A 294 6.45 -10.60 -22.72
C LEU A 294 7.17 -9.29 -22.35
N ASP A 295 7.26 -8.36 -23.29
CA ASP A 295 7.88 -7.04 -23.10
C ASP A 295 6.79 -5.98 -22.87
N LEU A 296 6.66 -5.50 -21.64
CA LEU A 296 5.74 -4.44 -21.24
C LEU A 296 6.51 -3.14 -21.01
N ASP A 297 6.07 -2.08 -21.68
CA ASP A 297 6.64 -0.73 -21.53
C ASP A 297 5.73 0.15 -20.66
N LEU A 298 6.22 0.58 -19.50
CA LEU A 298 5.67 1.58 -18.61
C LEU A 298 6.00 2.98 -19.16
N CYS A 299 4.96 3.78 -19.31
CA CYS A 299 5.01 5.09 -19.93
C CYS A 299 4.21 6.11 -19.11
N ALA A 300 4.50 7.40 -19.32
CA ALA A 300 3.69 8.48 -18.78
C ALA A 300 3.45 9.60 -19.79
N LEU A 301 2.18 9.99 -20.00
CA LEU A 301 1.87 11.28 -20.60
C LEU A 301 1.90 12.35 -19.51
N TYR A 302 2.50 13.51 -19.78
CA TYR A 302 2.51 14.62 -18.84
C TYR A 302 1.97 15.89 -19.47
N GLU A 303 1.35 16.73 -18.64
CA GLU A 303 1.01 18.11 -18.93
C GLU A 303 1.47 18.98 -17.77
N LEU A 304 2.25 20.00 -18.08
CA LEU A 304 2.72 20.98 -17.10
C LEU A 304 1.71 22.13 -16.98
N THR A 305 1.78 22.88 -15.88
CA THR A 305 0.89 24.02 -15.63
C THR A 305 1.12 25.19 -16.61
N ASP A 306 2.26 25.23 -17.30
CA ASP A 306 2.53 26.16 -18.40
C ASP A 306 2.03 25.69 -19.77
N GLY A 307 1.33 24.54 -19.82
CA GLY A 307 0.73 23.99 -21.03
C GLY A 307 1.67 23.10 -21.86
N ARG A 308 2.95 22.98 -21.51
CA ARG A 308 3.85 22.02 -22.17
C ARG A 308 3.38 20.58 -21.91
N LYS A 309 3.38 19.77 -22.95
CA LYS A 309 2.96 18.37 -22.93
C LYS A 309 4.03 17.49 -23.54
N GLY A 310 4.06 16.23 -23.14
CA GLY A 310 4.94 15.24 -23.74
C GLY A 310 4.70 13.85 -23.18
N VAL A 311 5.61 12.95 -23.52
CA VAL A 311 5.62 11.56 -23.08
C VAL A 311 6.97 11.22 -22.48
N VAL A 312 6.96 10.43 -21.42
CA VAL A 312 8.11 9.68 -20.90
C VAL A 312 7.90 8.22 -21.26
N GLN A 313 8.84 7.62 -22.01
CA GLN A 313 8.78 6.23 -22.49
C GLN A 313 10.15 5.78 -23.02
N ALA A 314 10.40 4.48 -23.04
CA ALA A 314 11.60 3.90 -23.67
C ALA A 314 11.61 4.12 -25.20
N LEU A 315 10.44 4.03 -25.85
CA LEU A 315 10.31 4.21 -27.30
C LEU A 315 10.73 5.63 -27.74
N GLY A 316 11.77 5.72 -28.58
CA GLY A 316 12.32 6.99 -29.01
C GLY A 316 13.25 7.66 -27.98
N ASN A 317 13.74 6.91 -26.98
CA ASN A 317 14.68 7.37 -25.96
C ASN A 317 14.20 8.56 -25.13
N ALA A 318 12.89 8.63 -24.85
CA ALA A 318 12.27 9.71 -24.09
C ALA A 318 12.20 9.39 -22.59
N PHE A 319 13.34 9.15 -21.93
CA PHE A 319 13.38 8.71 -20.53
C PHE A 319 13.06 9.81 -19.50
N GLY A 320 13.04 11.08 -19.90
CA GLY A 320 12.71 12.19 -19.01
C GLY A 320 13.85 12.60 -18.08
N SER A 321 13.52 13.37 -17.02
CA SER A 321 14.46 13.92 -16.04
C SER A 321 13.74 14.27 -14.75
N LEU A 322 14.37 14.05 -13.60
CA LEU A 322 13.84 14.48 -12.29
C LEU A 322 14.25 15.91 -11.91
N ALA A 323 15.32 16.44 -12.51
CA ALA A 323 15.91 17.74 -12.16
C ALA A 323 15.43 18.89 -13.06
N GLN A 324 14.93 18.56 -14.24
CA GLN A 324 14.41 19.50 -15.24
C GLN A 324 13.06 18.98 -15.73
N PRO A 325 12.20 19.82 -16.34
CA PRO A 325 10.99 19.35 -17.00
C PRO A 325 11.27 18.11 -17.86
N PRO A 326 10.51 17.01 -17.71
CA PRO A 326 9.16 16.94 -17.13
C PRO A 326 9.07 16.64 -15.63
N TYR A 327 10.18 16.53 -14.89
CA TYR A 327 10.21 16.08 -13.49
C TYR A 327 9.71 14.63 -13.30
N ILE A 328 9.78 13.84 -14.37
CA ILE A 328 9.40 12.44 -14.45
C ILE A 328 10.54 11.71 -15.14
N HIS A 329 10.94 10.56 -14.61
CA HIS A 329 12.03 9.74 -15.16
C HIS A 329 11.62 8.28 -15.21
N LEU A 330 11.91 7.61 -16.34
CA LEU A 330 11.78 6.17 -16.49
C LEU A 330 13.17 5.54 -16.26
N ASP A 331 13.27 4.60 -15.32
CA ASP A 331 14.56 4.11 -14.82
C ASP A 331 15.29 3.19 -15.83
N GLY A 332 14.56 2.60 -16.78
CA GLY A 332 15.10 1.72 -17.82
C GLY A 332 14.01 1.08 -18.67
N ASP A 333 14.41 0.12 -19.50
CA ASP A 333 13.57 -0.71 -20.38
C ASP A 333 13.83 -2.18 -19.98
N ASP A 334 12.99 -2.76 -19.11
CA ASP A 334 13.17 -4.15 -18.64
C ASP A 334 12.45 -5.14 -19.56
N ARG A 335 13.17 -5.53 -20.61
CA ARG A 335 12.68 -6.37 -21.71
C ARG A 335 12.39 -7.83 -21.35
N THR A 336 12.67 -8.25 -20.12
CA THR A 336 12.69 -9.67 -19.76
C THR A 336 11.70 -10.05 -18.67
N GLY A 337 11.17 -9.07 -17.92
CA GLY A 337 10.43 -9.32 -16.68
C GLY A 337 11.23 -10.14 -15.64
N ALA A 338 12.55 -10.25 -15.81
CA ALA A 338 13.43 -11.05 -14.98
C ALA A 338 14.04 -10.25 -13.82
N VAL A 339 13.89 -8.92 -13.83
CA VAL A 339 14.22 -8.10 -12.67
C VAL A 339 13.08 -8.26 -11.66
N SER A 340 13.41 -8.75 -10.47
CA SER A 340 12.43 -8.99 -9.38
C SER A 340 11.67 -7.73 -8.94
N SER A 341 12.08 -6.56 -9.41
CA SER A 341 11.45 -5.27 -9.14
C SER A 341 10.63 -4.70 -10.30
N GLY A 342 10.45 -5.39 -11.43
CA GLY A 342 9.67 -4.89 -12.58
C GLY A 342 10.12 -3.55 -13.16
N GLU A 343 9.22 -2.86 -13.88
CA GLU A 343 9.51 -1.54 -14.46
C GLU A 343 9.18 -0.39 -13.50
N ASN A 344 10.04 0.63 -13.49
CA ASN A 344 9.99 1.73 -12.52
C ASN A 344 10.01 3.10 -13.20
N LEU A 345 9.06 3.94 -12.81
CA LEU A 345 8.97 5.34 -13.21
C LEU A 345 8.91 6.21 -11.95
N THR A 346 9.73 7.24 -11.87
CA THR A 346 9.77 8.17 -10.74
C THR A 346 9.21 9.52 -11.13
N VAL A 347 8.32 10.09 -10.31
CA VAL A 347 7.85 11.48 -10.40
C VAL A 347 8.45 12.28 -9.25
N ASN A 348 9.04 13.43 -9.52
CA ASN A 348 9.53 14.34 -8.49
C ASN A 348 8.43 15.32 -8.05
N LEU A 349 7.83 15.05 -6.89
CA LEU A 349 6.72 15.83 -6.34
C LEU A 349 7.16 17.15 -5.68
N ASP A 350 8.46 17.39 -5.48
CA ASP A 350 8.95 18.71 -5.08
C ASP A 350 8.61 19.78 -6.14
N HIS A 351 8.31 19.35 -7.37
CA HIS A 351 7.84 20.19 -8.46
C HIS A 351 6.34 20.06 -8.74
N LYS A 352 5.52 19.56 -7.80
CA LYS A 352 4.07 19.34 -7.98
C LYS A 352 3.31 20.54 -8.55
N ASP A 353 3.70 21.76 -8.18
CA ASP A 353 3.03 22.99 -8.61
C ASP A 353 3.29 23.31 -10.10
N ARG A 354 4.23 22.61 -10.73
CA ARG A 354 4.50 22.63 -12.18
C ARG A 354 3.77 21.53 -12.93
N LEU A 355 3.25 20.53 -12.23
CA LEU A 355 2.57 19.37 -12.82
C LEU A 355 1.07 19.63 -12.82
N ARG A 356 0.42 19.61 -13.99
CA ARG A 356 -1.05 19.72 -14.11
C ARG A 356 -1.70 18.33 -14.05
N ARG A 357 -1.21 17.41 -14.88
CA ARG A 357 -1.67 16.02 -14.88
C ARG A 357 -0.64 15.07 -15.46
N ILE A 358 -0.64 13.84 -14.96
CA ILE A 358 0.23 12.75 -15.41
C ILE A 358 -0.66 11.51 -15.62
N LEU A 359 -0.67 10.95 -16.82
CA LEU A 359 -1.34 9.69 -17.10
C LEU A 359 -0.29 8.59 -17.24
N ILE A 360 -0.25 7.68 -16.28
CA ILE A 360 0.59 6.49 -16.29
C ILE A 360 -0.13 5.42 -17.11
N PHE A 361 0.58 4.80 -18.04
CA PHE A 361 0.03 3.73 -18.88
C PHE A 361 1.10 2.69 -19.21
N VAL A 362 0.63 1.52 -19.65
CA VAL A 362 1.51 0.43 -20.11
C VAL A 362 1.13 0.03 -21.53
N THR A 363 2.13 -0.32 -22.34
CA THR A 363 1.93 -0.87 -23.69
C THR A 363 2.64 -2.21 -23.84
N ILE A 364 2.04 -3.13 -24.59
CA ILE A 364 2.73 -4.33 -25.03
C ILE A 364 3.63 -3.94 -26.20
N TYR A 365 4.95 -4.03 -26.02
CA TYR A 365 5.90 -3.78 -27.09
C TYR A 365 6.09 -5.02 -27.96
N GLU A 366 6.37 -6.16 -27.32
CA GLU A 366 6.58 -7.45 -27.98
C GLU A 366 6.01 -8.61 -27.12
N GLY A 367 5.87 -9.80 -27.73
CA GLY A 367 5.59 -11.04 -26.99
C GLY A 367 4.11 -11.37 -26.78
N ALA A 368 3.19 -10.39 -26.85
CA ALA A 368 1.74 -10.66 -26.75
C ALA A 368 0.88 -9.81 -27.69
N ARG A 369 -0.32 -10.31 -27.99
CA ARG A 369 -1.34 -9.62 -28.81
C ARG A 369 -2.37 -8.89 -27.96
N SER A 370 -2.48 -9.23 -26.69
CA SER A 370 -3.36 -8.57 -25.71
C SER A 370 -2.95 -8.88 -24.28
N PHE A 371 -3.57 -8.19 -23.33
CA PHE A 371 -3.43 -8.43 -21.88
C PHE A 371 -4.28 -9.59 -21.33
N ALA A 372 -4.91 -10.42 -22.17
CA ALA A 372 -5.95 -11.39 -21.76
C ALA A 372 -5.49 -12.46 -20.74
N ASP A 373 -4.19 -12.71 -20.63
CA ASP A 373 -3.61 -13.71 -19.71
C ASP A 373 -2.59 -13.11 -18.73
N LEU A 374 -2.63 -11.78 -18.58
CA LEU A 374 -1.73 -11.04 -17.70
C LEU A 374 -2.41 -10.77 -16.35
N HIS A 375 -1.70 -11.02 -15.26
CA HIS A 375 -2.00 -10.42 -13.97
C HIS A 375 -0.93 -9.41 -13.63
N ALA A 376 -1.31 -8.16 -13.37
CA ALA A 376 -0.36 -7.11 -13.02
C ALA A 376 -0.84 -6.29 -11.84
N THR A 377 0.10 -5.91 -10.99
CA THR A 377 -0.11 -5.02 -9.85
C THR A 377 0.69 -3.75 -10.09
N VAL A 378 0.02 -2.62 -9.92
CA VAL A 378 0.64 -1.29 -9.99
C VAL A 378 0.79 -0.79 -8.56
N THR A 379 1.97 -0.30 -8.20
CA THR A 379 2.23 0.33 -6.90
C THR A 379 2.77 1.74 -7.11
N LEU A 380 2.17 2.73 -6.48
CA LEU A 380 2.63 4.11 -6.40
C LEU A 380 3.09 4.36 -4.96
N GLN A 381 4.40 4.42 -4.75
CA GLN A 381 5.03 4.63 -3.45
C GLN A 381 5.52 6.07 -3.34
N PRO A 382 4.80 6.96 -2.64
CA PRO A 382 5.34 8.27 -2.30
C PRO A 382 6.47 8.12 -1.27
N ARG A 383 7.40 9.07 -1.26
CA ARG A 383 8.51 9.12 -0.28
C ARG A 383 7.98 9.20 1.16
N ASN A 384 6.91 9.97 1.34
CA ASN A 384 6.20 10.16 2.59
C ASN A 384 4.75 9.73 2.38
N GLY A 385 4.10 9.16 3.38
CA GLY A 385 2.72 8.67 3.26
C GLY A 385 2.60 7.23 2.77
N ALA A 386 1.36 6.73 2.74
CA ALA A 386 1.07 5.33 2.44
C ALA A 386 1.31 4.98 0.96
N ALA A 387 1.79 3.76 0.72
CA ALA A 387 1.85 3.18 -0.62
C ALA A 387 0.43 3.10 -1.19
N ILE A 388 0.26 3.34 -2.48
CA ILE A 388 -1.01 3.13 -3.17
C ILE A 388 -0.82 1.96 -4.12
N ASP A 389 -1.73 1.00 -4.16
CA ASP A 389 -1.69 -0.06 -5.15
C ASP A 389 -3.04 -0.37 -5.76
N PHE A 390 -3.00 -1.08 -6.88
CA PHE A 390 -4.18 -1.73 -7.42
C PHE A 390 -3.75 -2.82 -8.38
N SER A 391 -4.61 -3.83 -8.53
CA SER A 391 -4.44 -4.85 -9.56
C SER A 391 -5.20 -4.46 -10.83
N LEU A 392 -4.67 -4.87 -11.97
CA LEU A 392 -5.38 -4.79 -13.23
C LEU A 392 -6.48 -5.86 -13.28
N ASP A 393 -7.64 -5.45 -13.77
CA ASP A 393 -8.76 -6.35 -14.03
C ASP A 393 -8.44 -7.31 -15.18
N GLU A 394 -9.21 -8.38 -15.31
CA GLU A 394 -9.12 -9.26 -16.48
C GLU A 394 -9.33 -8.48 -17.78
N CYS A 395 -8.42 -8.67 -18.75
CA CYS A 395 -8.56 -8.04 -20.05
C CYS A 395 -9.45 -8.88 -20.96
N THR A 396 -10.67 -8.43 -21.20
CA THR A 396 -11.66 -9.12 -22.03
C THR A 396 -11.66 -8.65 -23.49
N VAL A 397 -10.72 -7.79 -23.86
CA VAL A 397 -10.63 -7.15 -25.18
C VAL A 397 -9.23 -7.33 -25.80
N PRO A 398 -9.07 -7.27 -27.13
CA PRO A 398 -7.77 -7.37 -27.79
C PRO A 398 -6.98 -6.06 -27.66
N SER A 399 -6.60 -5.69 -26.44
CA SER A 399 -5.93 -4.44 -26.12
C SER A 399 -4.43 -4.63 -25.92
N THR A 400 -3.64 -3.77 -26.56
CA THR A 400 -2.18 -3.67 -26.37
C THR A 400 -1.77 -2.41 -25.59
N VAL A 401 -2.74 -1.68 -25.04
CA VAL A 401 -2.51 -0.50 -24.17
C VAL A 401 -3.50 -0.42 -23.02
N CYS A 402 -2.99 -0.22 -21.82
CA CYS A 402 -3.80 -0.06 -20.62
C CYS A 402 -3.44 1.26 -19.92
N ALA A 403 -4.44 2.11 -19.68
CA ALA A 403 -4.29 3.25 -18.78
C ALA A 403 -4.29 2.74 -17.33
N LEU A 404 -3.25 3.05 -16.58
CA LEU A 404 -3.05 2.54 -15.22
C LEU A 404 -3.63 3.52 -14.20
N ALA A 405 -3.06 4.72 -14.13
CA ALA A 405 -3.47 5.74 -13.17
C ALA A 405 -3.35 7.15 -13.75
N LEU A 406 -4.27 8.03 -13.37
CA LEU A 406 -4.24 9.45 -13.68
C LEU A 406 -3.96 10.23 -12.39
N ILE A 407 -2.87 10.99 -12.39
CA ILE A 407 -2.51 11.93 -11.33
C ILE A 407 -2.92 13.32 -11.78
N THR A 408 -3.67 14.06 -10.97
CA THR A 408 -4.12 15.43 -11.29
C THR A 408 -3.78 16.39 -10.16
N ASN A 409 -3.30 17.57 -10.53
CA ASN A 409 -3.21 18.73 -9.67
C ASN A 409 -4.31 19.72 -10.10
N ASP A 410 -5.20 20.06 -9.18
CA ASP A 410 -6.31 20.98 -9.44
C ASP A 410 -5.93 22.47 -9.24
N GLY A 411 -4.68 22.74 -8.88
CA GLY A 411 -4.16 24.08 -8.61
C GLY A 411 -4.40 24.58 -7.18
N SER A 412 -5.11 23.83 -6.35
CA SER A 412 -5.28 24.11 -4.92
C SER A 412 -4.10 23.65 -4.06
N GLY A 413 -3.15 22.92 -4.66
CA GLY A 413 -2.10 22.18 -3.96
C GLY A 413 -2.51 20.74 -3.64
N ASP A 414 -3.74 20.33 -3.97
CA ASP A 414 -4.15 18.93 -3.89
C ASP A 414 -3.64 18.11 -5.09
N LEU A 415 -3.03 16.97 -4.80
CA LEU A 415 -2.64 15.97 -5.80
C LEU A 415 -3.51 14.74 -5.62
N THR A 416 -4.32 14.41 -6.61
CA THR A 416 -5.18 13.21 -6.59
C THR A 416 -4.61 12.14 -7.52
N VAL A 417 -4.54 10.90 -7.04
CA VAL A 417 -4.28 9.69 -7.84
C VAL A 417 -5.61 9.00 -8.09
N ARG A 418 -5.92 8.72 -9.35
CA ARG A 418 -7.09 7.94 -9.76
C ARG A 418 -6.67 6.69 -10.52
N ARG A 419 -7.09 5.52 -10.05
CA ARG A 419 -7.05 4.24 -10.77
C ARG A 419 -7.91 4.33 -12.03
N GLU A 420 -7.28 4.08 -13.16
CA GLU A 420 -7.97 3.95 -14.45
C GLU A 420 -8.21 2.47 -14.76
N ALA A 421 -7.16 1.64 -14.67
CA ALA A 421 -7.15 0.22 -15.05
C ALA A 421 -7.99 -0.06 -16.33
N ARG A 422 -7.81 0.78 -17.34
CA ARG A 422 -8.68 0.83 -18.52
C ARG A 422 -7.94 0.35 -19.75
N TYR A 423 -8.36 -0.81 -20.26
CA TYR A 423 -7.92 -1.35 -21.54
C TYR A 423 -8.52 -0.57 -22.71
N LEU A 424 -7.67 -0.14 -23.64
CA LEU A 424 -8.08 0.55 -24.86
C LEU A 424 -7.72 -0.30 -26.08
N VAL A 425 -8.62 -0.40 -27.05
CA VAL A 425 -8.37 -1.15 -28.29
C VAL A 425 -7.88 -0.18 -29.36
N PRO A 426 -6.62 -0.26 -29.80
CA PRO A 426 -6.13 0.57 -30.88
C PRO A 426 -6.89 0.32 -32.17
N GLN A 427 -7.23 1.40 -32.88
CA GLN A 427 -7.72 1.27 -34.25
C GLN A 427 -6.61 0.77 -35.17
N ARG A 428 -6.97 0.13 -36.27
CA ARG A 428 -6.00 -0.37 -37.26
C ARG A 428 -5.12 0.76 -37.76
N GLY A 429 -3.80 0.59 -37.63
CA GLY A 429 -2.81 1.60 -38.06
C GLY A 429 -2.60 2.76 -37.08
N VAL A 430 -3.29 2.76 -35.93
CA VAL A 430 -3.09 3.75 -34.86
C VAL A 430 -2.23 3.11 -33.77
N SER A 431 -1.20 3.81 -33.33
CA SER A 431 -0.31 3.30 -32.27
C SER A 431 -1.02 3.26 -30.91
N PRO A 432 -0.57 2.39 -29.99
CA PRO A 432 -0.95 2.42 -28.57
C PRO A 432 -0.94 3.83 -27.96
N GLN A 433 0.14 4.57 -28.19
CA GLN A 433 0.36 5.94 -27.70
C GLN A 433 -0.67 6.94 -28.24
N ARG A 434 -0.97 6.90 -29.54
CA ARG A 434 -2.01 7.75 -30.15
C ARG A 434 -3.40 7.40 -29.64
N THR A 435 -3.65 6.12 -29.38
CA THR A 435 -4.92 5.62 -28.86
C THR A 435 -5.19 6.19 -27.47
N ILE A 436 -4.19 6.16 -26.58
CA ILE A 436 -4.35 6.67 -25.22
C ILE A 436 -4.38 8.20 -25.16
N ASP A 437 -3.57 8.88 -25.98
CA ASP A 437 -3.61 10.33 -26.15
C ASP A 437 -5.02 10.82 -26.55
N ALA A 438 -5.62 10.19 -27.58
CA ALA A 438 -6.95 10.51 -28.04
C ALA A 438 -8.02 10.24 -26.95
N ALA A 439 -7.90 9.11 -26.24
CA ALA A 439 -8.87 8.72 -25.21
C ALA A 439 -8.90 9.66 -23.99
N TYR A 440 -7.78 10.28 -23.64
CA TYR A 440 -7.65 11.18 -22.49
C TYR A 440 -7.53 12.67 -22.88
N GLY A 441 -7.63 12.99 -24.16
CA GLY A 441 -7.62 14.36 -24.68
C GLY A 441 -6.32 15.10 -24.38
N TRP A 442 -5.16 14.48 -24.61
CA TRP A 442 -3.88 15.16 -24.47
C TRP A 442 -3.63 16.10 -25.66
N GLY A 443 -3.96 15.64 -26.87
CA GLY A 443 -3.85 16.39 -28.11
C GLY A 443 -2.41 16.55 -28.58
N MET A 444 -1.61 15.47 -28.49
CA MET A 444 -0.20 15.51 -28.88
C MET A 444 0.02 15.22 -30.37
N ASN A 445 1.10 15.77 -30.90
CA ASN A 445 1.57 15.47 -32.24
C ASN A 445 2.60 14.35 -32.17
N TRP A 446 2.23 13.17 -32.68
CA TRP A 446 3.08 11.98 -32.65
C TRP A 446 3.84 11.78 -33.96
N THR A 447 5.08 11.34 -33.87
CA THR A 447 5.89 10.85 -34.99
C THR A 447 6.22 9.36 -34.78
N PRO A 448 6.49 8.59 -35.86
CA PRO A 448 6.98 7.22 -35.71
C PRO A 448 8.30 7.19 -34.94
N GLY A 449 8.38 6.32 -33.93
CA GLY A 449 9.58 6.07 -33.13
C GLY A 449 10.04 4.62 -33.25
N ARG A 450 11.29 4.36 -32.88
CA ARG A 450 11.85 3.01 -32.68
C ARG A 450 12.63 3.00 -31.37
N LYS A 451 12.72 1.83 -30.72
CA LYS A 451 13.65 1.61 -29.61
C LYS A 451 15.08 1.65 -30.16
#